data_AF-A0A965DVP3-F1
#
_entry.id   AF-A0A965DVP3-F1
#
_cell.length_a   1.000
_cell.length_b   1.000
_cell.length_c   1.000
_cell.angle_alpha   90.00
_cell.angle_beta   90.00
_cell.angle_gamma   90.00
#
_symmetry.space_group_name_H-M   'P 1'
#
loop_
_entity.id
_entity.type
_entity.pdbx_description
1 polymer ?
#
loop_
_entity_poly.entity_id
_entity_poly.type
_entity_poly.pdbx_seq_one_letter_code
_entity_poly.pdbx_strand_id
1 'polypeptide(L)' 'MEIKELEIINELLLDEHITDILINGHSQILIDKGQGLVLTKLKFKSEDQLRRIVQQIALSRGKRLDQSQPYVDLSL' A
#
# COMPACT_ATOMS: atom_id res chain seq x y z
N MET A 1 -15.69 -6.04 -0.02
CA MET A 1 -14.97 -6.01 1.27
C MET A 1 -14.34 -4.63 1.34
N GLU A 2 -14.90 -3.71 2.14
CA GLU A 2 -14.27 -2.40 2.35
C GLU A 2 -13.00 -2.63 3.16
N ILE A 3 -11.85 -2.53 2.51
CA ILE A 3 -10.56 -2.48 3.21
C ILE A 3 -10.42 -1.05 3.73
N LYS A 4 -11.08 -0.75 4.85
CA LYS A 4 -11.00 0.56 5.55
C LYS A 4 -9.55 0.96 5.84
N GLU A 5 -8.66 -0.02 5.90
CA GLU A 5 -7.24 0.12 6.20
C GLU A 5 -6.45 0.89 5.13
N LEU A 6 -6.98 1.06 3.91
CA LEU A 6 -6.31 1.74 2.78
C LEU A 6 -6.85 3.14 2.46
N GLU A 7 -7.59 3.77 3.37
CA GLU A 7 -8.24 5.08 3.15
C GLU A 7 -7.29 6.13 2.53
N ILE A 8 -6.02 6.18 2.97
CA ILE A 8 -5.01 7.14 2.50
C ILE A 8 -4.73 7.03 1.00
N ILE A 9 -4.78 5.81 0.42
CA ILE A 9 -4.50 5.57 -1.00
C ILE A 9 -5.76 5.26 -1.81
N ASN A 10 -6.95 5.36 -1.20
CA ASN A 10 -8.20 4.94 -1.83
C ASN A 10 -8.47 5.71 -3.12
N GLU A 11 -8.19 7.01 -3.16
CA GLU A 11 -8.32 7.81 -4.39
C GLU A 11 -7.37 7.33 -5.50
N LEU A 12 -6.17 6.85 -5.14
CA LEU A 12 -5.23 6.31 -6.12
C LEU A 12 -5.70 4.94 -6.65
N LEU A 13 -6.30 4.11 -5.79
CA LEU A 13 -6.84 2.80 -6.17
C LEU A 13 -8.04 2.91 -7.12
N LEU A 14 -8.77 4.02 -7.05
CA LEU A 14 -9.94 4.29 -7.90
C LEU A 14 -9.59 4.99 -9.23
N ASP A 15 -8.37 5.52 -9.37
CA ASP A 15 -7.91 6.17 -10.59
C ASP A 15 -7.52 5.11 -11.64
N GLU A 16 -8.38 4.94 -12.65
CA GLU A 16 -8.20 3.95 -13.72
C GLU A 16 -6.94 4.17 -14.58
N HIS A 17 -6.31 5.35 -14.50
CA HIS A 17 -5.07 5.64 -15.20
C HIS A 17 -3.83 5.18 -14.43
N ILE A 18 -3.95 4.85 -13.15
CA ILE A 18 -2.83 4.35 -12.33
C ILE A 18 -2.66 2.86 -12.58
N THR A 19 -1.47 2.47 -13.03
CA THR A 19 -1.10 1.06 -13.25
C THR A 19 -0.46 0.47 -12.01
N ASP A 20 0.33 1.27 -11.28
CA ASP A 20 1.13 0.82 -10.16
C ASP A 20 1.13 1.86 -9.03
N ILE A 21 1.05 1.38 -7.79
CA ILE A 21 1.24 2.18 -6.57
C ILE A 21 2.38 1.56 -5.78
N LEU A 22 3.46 2.32 -5.59
CA LEU A 22 4.64 1.87 -4.85
C LEU A 22 4.75 2.64 -3.53
N ILE A 23 4.93 1.91 -2.43
CA ILE A 23 5.08 2.48 -1.09
C ILE A 23 6.39 1.98 -0.50
N ASN A 24 7.44 2.80 -0.61
CA ASN A 24 8.77 2.45 -0.09
C ASN A 24 8.93 2.74 1.41
N GLY A 25 8.01 3.56 1.95
CA GLY A 25 7.97 3.94 3.34
C GLY A 25 6.81 4.88 3.59
N HIS A 26 6.59 5.23 4.86
CA HIS A 26 5.42 6.03 5.25
C HIS A 26 5.38 7.41 4.59
N SER A 27 6.53 7.95 4.16
CA SER A 27 6.68 9.28 3.58
C SER A 27 6.94 9.28 2.07
N GLN A 28 7.01 8.11 1.43
CA GLN A 28 7.35 7.95 0.01
C GLN A 28 6.36 7.01 -0.68
N ILE A 29 5.38 7.61 -1.35
CA ILE A 29 4.37 6.94 -2.17
C ILE A 29 4.51 7.43 -3.61
N LEU A 30 4.80 6.51 -4.53
CA LEU A 30 4.92 6.77 -5.95
C LEU A 30 3.77 6.10 -6.71
N ILE A 31 3.43 6.67 -7.86
CA ILE A 31 2.46 6.10 -8.80
C ILE A 31 3.09 6.03 -10.19
N ASP A 32 2.66 5.05 -10.99
CA ASP A 32 2.89 5.04 -12.44
C ASP A 32 1.55 5.12 -13.18
N LYS A 33 1.54 5.87 -14.28
CA LYS A 33 0.42 6.02 -15.22
C LYS A 33 0.82 5.64 -16.66
N GLY A 34 1.83 4.79 -16.81
CA GLY A 34 2.44 4.40 -18.08
C GLY A 34 3.51 5.37 -18.62
N GLN A 35 3.97 6.32 -17.79
CA GLN A 35 4.97 7.33 -18.16
C GLN A 35 6.18 7.33 -17.22
N GLY A 36 6.22 6.38 -16.29
CA GLY A 36 7.23 6.28 -15.25
C GLY A 36 6.74 6.78 -13.89
N LEU A 37 7.57 6.56 -12.88
CA LEU A 37 7.23 6.79 -11.49
C LEU A 37 7.18 8.29 -11.13
N VAL A 38 6.08 8.71 -10.50
CA VAL A 38 5.86 10.07 -10.00
C VAL A 38 5.59 10.04 -8.50
N LEU A 39 6.30 10.88 -7.74
CA LEU A 39 6.09 11.03 -6.30
C LEU A 39 4.77 11.77 -6.03
N THR A 40 3.95 11.21 -5.13
CA THR A 40 2.70 11.85 -4.68
C THR A 40 2.93 12.75 -3.46
N LYS A 41 1.91 13.54 -3.10
CA LYS A 41 1.90 14.32 -1.84
C LYS A 41 1.39 13.51 -0.64
N LEU A 42 0.86 12.31 -0.87
CA LEU A 42 0.26 11.48 0.16
C LEU A 42 1.34 10.87 1.05
N LYS A 43 1.01 10.71 2.34
CA LYS A 43 1.89 10.12 3.35
C LYS A 43 1.05 9.39 4.39
N PHE A 44 1.58 8.27 4.87
CA PHE A 44 1.12 7.65 6.10
C PHE A 44 1.66 8.42 7.31
N LYS A 45 0.90 8.38 8.41
CA LYS A 45 1.21 9.10 9.64
C LYS A 45 2.56 8.68 10.22
N SER A 46 2.90 7.40 10.14
CA SER A 46 4.15 6.85 10.63
C SER A 46 4.46 5.50 9.98
N GLU A 47 5.71 5.04 10.13
CA GLU A 47 6.12 3.70 9.72
C GLU A 47 5.32 2.61 10.43
N ASP A 48 5.04 2.77 11.73
CA ASP A 48 4.23 1.82 12.49
C ASP A 48 2.80 1.71 11.95
N GLN A 49 2.18 2.82 11.55
CA GLN A 49 0.85 2.80 10.94
C GLN A 49 0.89 2.00 9.63
N LEU A 50 1.86 2.30 8.75
CA LEU A 50 2.03 1.58 7.49
C LEU A 50 2.24 0.08 7.74
N ARG A 51 3.15 -0.29 8.65
CA ARG A 51 3.41 -1.70 9.01
C ARG A 51 2.14 -2.40 9.48
N ARG A 52 1.37 -1.77 10.37
CA ARG A 52 0.10 -2.34 10.87
C ARG A 52 -0.89 -2.58 9.74
N ILE A 53 -1.08 -1.62 8.83
CA ILE A 53 -1.98 -1.73 7.69
C ILE A 53 -1.59 -2.92 6.80
N VAL A 54 -0.33 -2.99 6.36
CA VAL A 54 0.12 -4.07 5.47
C VAL A 54 0.00 -5.45 6.15
N GLN A 55 0.27 -5.53 7.46
CA GLN A 55 0.05 -6.75 8.24
C GLN A 55 -1.42 -7.16 8.30
N GLN A 56 -2.35 -6.22 8.53
CA GLN A 56 -3.78 -6.52 8.53
C GLN A 56 -4.26 -7.02 7.16
N ILE A 57 -3.78 -6.41 6.07
CA ILE A 57 -4.08 -6.86 4.70
C ILE A 57 -3.60 -8.30 4.48
N ALA A 58 -2.34 -8.61 4.83
CA ALA A 58 -1.80 -9.97 4.74
C ALA A 58 -2.65 -10.97 5.54
N LEU A 59 -2.99 -10.63 6.79
CA LEU A 59 -3.81 -11.47 7.66
C LEU A 59 -5.22 -11.70 7.11
N SER A 60 -5.85 -10.67 6.53
CA SER A 60 -7.18 -10.79 5.90
C SER A 60 -7.19 -11.78 4.74
N ARG A 61 -6.03 -12.07 4.14
CA ARG A 61 -5.83 -13.06 3.06
C ARG A 61 -5.24 -14.38 3.58
N GLY A 62 -5.20 -14.59 4.90
CA GLY A 62 -4.64 -15.79 5.51
C GLY A 62 -3.13 -15.93 5.31
N LYS A 63 -2.43 -14.83 5.05
CA LYS A 63 -0.98 -14.78 4.89
C LYS A 63 -0.31 -14.14 6.11
N ARG A 64 1.00 -14.32 6.23
CA ARG A 64 1.82 -13.72 7.29
C ARG A 64 2.79 -12.71 6.70
N LEU A 65 2.99 -11.61 7.41
CA LEU A 65 4.01 -10.62 7.15
C LEU A 65 4.56 -10.14 8.50
N ASP A 66 5.79 -10.52 8.83
CA ASP A 66 6.45 -10.14 10.08
C ASP A 66 7.98 -10.24 9.94
N GLN A 67 8.72 -10.12 11.05
CA GLN A 67 10.18 -10.18 11.03
C GLN A 67 10.73 -11.54 10.58
N SER A 68 9.98 -12.63 10.76
CA SER A 68 10.38 -13.97 10.31
C SER A 68 10.01 -14.22 8.84
N GLN A 69 8.95 -13.57 8.35
CA GLN A 69 8.50 -13.62 6.96
C GLN A 69 8.30 -12.18 6.44
N PRO A 70 9.37 -11.52 5.95
CA PRO A 70 9.37 -10.09 5.63
C PRO A 70 8.79 -9.77 4.24
N TYR A 71 8.22 -10.76 3.55
CA TYR A 71 7.60 -10.60 2.24
C TYR A 71 6.31 -11.42 2.16
N VAL A 72 5.36 -10.91 1.39
CA VAL A 72 4.10 -11.57 1.08
C VAL A 72 3.67 -11.15 -0.32
N ASP A 73 3.14 -12.11 -1.07
CA ASP A 73 2.43 -11.85 -2.32
C ASP A 73 0.95 -12.21 -2.11
N LEU A 74 0.07 -11.31 -2.50
CA LEU A 74 -1.37 -11.42 -2.28
C LEU A 74 -2.15 -10.66 -3.34
N SER A 75 -3.36 -11.14 -3.61
CA SER A 75 -4.35 -10.44 -4.43
C SER A 75 -5.35 -9.74 -3.50
N LEU A 76 -5.60 -8.45 -3.76
CA LEU A 76 -6.58 -7.61 -3.06
C LEU A 76 -8.04 -7.90 -3.49
#